data_AF-A0A2N2UV30-F1
#
_entry.id   AF-A0A2N2UV30-F1
#
_cell.length_a   1.000
_cell.length_b   1.000
_cell.length_c   1.000
_cell.angle_alpha   90.00
_cell.angle_beta   90.00
_cell.angle_gamma   90.00
#
_symmetry.space_group_name_H-M   'P 1'
#
loop_
_entity.id
_entity.type
_entity.pdbx_description
1 polymer ?
#
loop_
_entity_poly.entity_id
_entity_poly.type
_entity_poly.pdbx_seq_one_letter_code
_entity_poly.pdbx_strand_id
1 'polypeptide(L)'
;MKPAALRSLLCLLLAGSSTWLHAAATPELGRLFFTPEKRALLERQRLTNIREAQSLEGATMSLDGVVQRSGGKSTVWINGHPQHERDAARTGVEVHLSPKDPGRAELAPGEETPTQLKVGEAINRATGERNDRLGGGVVKTPSRR
;
A
#
# COMPACT_ATOMS: atom_id res chain seq x y z
N MET A 1 -31.66 21.92 66.38
CA MET A 1 -32.06 21.17 65.17
C MET A 1 -31.94 22.06 63.95
N LYS A 2 -31.04 21.76 63.01
CA LYS A 2 -31.14 21.99 61.55
C LYS A 2 -29.91 21.40 60.82
N PRO A 3 -29.74 20.06 60.79
CA PRO A 3 -28.67 19.40 60.04
C PRO A 3 -29.07 19.18 58.56
N ALA A 4 -29.64 20.20 57.91
CA ALA A 4 -30.15 20.08 56.53
C ALA A 4 -29.25 20.82 55.52
N ALA A 5 -28.67 21.96 55.90
CA ALA A 5 -27.88 22.78 54.98
C ALA A 5 -26.50 22.17 54.64
N LEU A 6 -25.89 21.44 55.59
CA LEU A 6 -24.58 20.81 55.38
C LEU A 6 -24.64 19.60 54.43
N ARG A 7 -25.80 18.93 54.35
CA ARG A 7 -26.04 17.83 53.40
C ARG A 7 -26.24 18.32 51.97
N SER A 8 -26.87 19.48 51.79
CA SER A 8 -27.09 20.06 50.44
C SER A 8 -25.82 20.60 49.80
N LEU A 9 -24.82 21.06 50.57
CA LEU A 9 -23.56 21.54 50.02
C LEU A 9 -22.62 20.38 49.60
N LEU A 10 -22.71 19.23 50.26
CA LEU A 10 -21.93 18.04 49.91
C LEU A 10 -22.42 17.39 48.60
N CYS A 11 -23.72 17.43 48.31
CA CYS A 11 -24.26 16.90 47.06
C CYS A 11 -23.90 17.73 45.82
N LEU A 12 -23.57 19.02 45.97
CA LEU A 12 -23.21 19.86 44.83
C LEU A 12 -21.72 19.74 44.44
N LEU A 13 -20.85 19.34 45.38
CA LEU A 13 -19.42 19.13 45.10
C LEU A 13 -19.11 17.76 44.46
N LEU A 14 -19.98 16.75 44.63
CA LEU A 14 -19.80 15.44 44.00
C LEU A 14 -20.32 15.34 42.56
N ALA A 15 -21.01 16.37 42.05
CA ALA A 15 -21.51 16.37 40.68
C ALA A 15 -20.51 16.94 39.65
N GLY A 16 -19.38 17.51 40.10
CA GLY A 16 -18.36 18.14 39.24
C GLY A 16 -17.26 17.20 38.74
N SER A 17 -17.24 15.94 39.19
CA SER A 17 -16.23 14.95 38.81
C SER A 17 -16.85 13.84 37.97
N SER A 18 -17.58 14.19 36.90
CA SER A 18 -17.74 13.26 35.78
C SER A 18 -16.39 13.19 35.08
N THR A 19 -15.57 12.27 35.59
CA THR A 19 -14.39 11.71 34.97
C THR A 19 -14.58 11.66 33.46
N TRP A 20 -13.73 12.39 32.74
CA TRP A 20 -13.50 12.19 31.32
C TRP A 20 -13.08 10.74 31.15
N LEU A 21 -14.06 9.88 30.88
CA LEU A 21 -13.82 8.51 30.51
C LEU A 21 -13.20 8.57 29.12
N HIS A 22 -11.87 8.73 29.07
CA HIS A 22 -11.11 8.36 27.90
C HIS A 22 -11.40 6.87 27.72
N ALA A 23 -12.36 6.58 26.83
CA ALA A 23 -12.54 5.26 26.29
C ALA A 23 -11.22 4.92 25.62
N ALA A 24 -10.33 4.25 26.35
CA ALA A 24 -9.18 3.57 25.80
C ALA A 24 -9.78 2.54 24.86
N ALA A 25 -9.88 2.92 23.57
CA ALA A 25 -10.32 2.04 22.52
C ALA A 25 -9.29 0.91 22.47
N THR A 26 -9.63 -0.20 23.11
CA THR A 26 -8.94 -1.47 22.94
C THR A 26 -8.83 -1.67 21.43
N PRO A 27 -7.62 -1.83 20.88
CA PRO A 27 -7.45 -2.03 19.45
C PRO A 27 -8.12 -3.35 19.10
N GLU A 28 -9.36 -3.29 18.64
CA GLU A 28 -9.99 -4.45 18.03
C GLU A 28 -9.08 -4.85 16.88
N LEU A 29 -8.54 -6.07 16.96
CA LEU A 29 -7.54 -6.67 16.07
C LEU A 29 -7.95 -6.73 14.58
N GLY A 30 -9.01 -6.04 14.17
CA GLY A 30 -9.44 -5.85 12.79
C GLY A 30 -9.36 -4.40 12.28
N ARG A 31 -8.92 -3.42 13.08
CA ARG A 31 -8.93 -2.00 12.68
C ARG A 31 -7.50 -1.45 12.48
N LEU A 32 -7.08 -1.36 11.21
CA LEU A 32 -5.72 -0.93 10.80
C LEU A 32 -5.39 0.55 11.09
N PHE A 33 -6.36 1.35 11.55
CA PHE A 33 -6.18 2.76 11.86
C PHE A 33 -6.75 3.08 13.24
N PHE A 34 -5.86 3.33 14.20
CA PHE A 34 -6.19 3.50 15.62
C PHE A 34 -6.78 4.88 15.99
N THR A 35 -6.75 5.86 15.08
CA THR A 35 -7.33 7.20 15.32
C THR A 35 -8.39 7.57 14.26
N PRO A 36 -9.48 8.27 14.66
CA PRO A 36 -10.50 8.75 13.73
C PRO A 36 -9.97 9.79 12.75
N GLU A 37 -9.04 10.64 13.18
CA GLU A 37 -8.44 11.70 12.36
C GLU A 37 -7.62 11.13 11.19
N LYS A 38 -6.80 10.10 11.44
CA LYS A 38 -6.01 9.44 10.39
C LYS A 38 -6.89 8.84 9.29
N ARG A 39 -8.06 8.32 9.66
CA ARG A 39 -9.05 7.81 8.70
C ARG A 39 -9.68 8.93 7.87
N ALA A 40 -10.08 10.03 8.52
CA ALA A 40 -10.66 11.17 7.81
C ALA A 40 -9.69 11.79 6.80
N LEU A 41 -8.39 11.83 7.12
CA LEU A 41 -7.37 12.32 6.21
C LEU A 41 -7.20 11.41 4.99
N LEU A 42 -7.13 10.08 5.19
CA LEU A 42 -7.02 9.11 4.10
C LEU A 42 -8.28 9.08 3.23
N GLU A 43 -9.46 9.20 3.83
CA GLU A 43 -10.73 9.25 3.09
C GLU A 43 -10.83 10.53 2.25
N ARG A 44 -10.37 11.67 2.77
CA ARG A 44 -10.26 12.92 1.97
C ARG A 44 -9.35 12.70 0.77
N GLN A 45 -8.15 12.14 0.96
CA GLN A 45 -7.21 11.85 -0.14
C GLN A 45 -7.85 10.94 -1.21
N ARG A 46 -8.60 9.92 -0.78
CA ARG A 46 -9.34 9.02 -1.68
C ARG A 46 -10.39 9.78 -2.50
N LEU A 47 -11.15 10.67 -1.87
CA LEU A 47 -12.21 11.47 -2.52
C LEU A 47 -11.64 12.51 -3.49
N THR A 48 -10.49 13.10 -3.17
CA THR A 48 -9.84 14.07 -4.07
C THR A 48 -9.18 13.40 -5.28
N ASN A 49 -9.14 12.05 -5.32
CA ASN A 49 -8.46 11.26 -6.36
C ASN A 49 -7.06 11.80 -6.69
N ILE A 50 -6.36 12.32 -5.67
CA ILE A 50 -4.95 12.66 -5.78
C ILE A 50 -4.21 11.33 -5.72
N ARG A 51 -4.26 10.61 -6.84
CA ARG A 51 -3.26 9.61 -7.17
C ARG A 51 -2.13 10.43 -7.75
N GLU A 52 -1.12 10.73 -6.94
CA GLU A 52 0.09 11.35 -7.46
C GLU A 52 0.52 10.54 -8.68
N ALA A 53 0.52 11.19 -9.84
CA ALA A 53 1.05 10.64 -11.06
C ALA A 53 2.57 10.58 -10.88
N GLN A 54 3.02 9.60 -10.11
CA GLN A 54 4.43 9.33 -9.92
C GLN A 54 4.85 8.63 -11.20
N SER A 55 5.46 9.42 -12.06
CA SER A 55 6.09 8.94 -13.26
C SER A 55 7.28 8.05 -12.85
N LEU A 56 7.49 6.98 -13.61
CA LEU A 56 8.47 5.95 -13.26
C LEU A 56 9.87 6.38 -13.72
N GLU A 57 10.37 7.52 -13.25
CA GLU A 57 11.75 7.94 -13.52
C GLU A 57 12.72 7.30 -12.53
N GLY A 58 13.85 6.81 -13.03
CA GLY A 58 14.90 6.24 -12.20
C GLY A 58 15.82 5.28 -12.95
N ALA A 59 17.11 5.25 -12.63
CA ALA A 59 18.07 4.38 -13.31
C ALA A 59 17.75 2.89 -13.17
N THR A 60 16.98 2.49 -12.15
CA THR A 60 16.60 1.09 -11.90
C THR A 60 15.10 0.88 -12.13
N MET A 61 14.76 -0.22 -12.79
CA MET A 61 13.39 -0.68 -12.97
C MET A 61 13.23 -2.08 -12.38
N SER A 62 12.31 -2.25 -11.42
CA SER A 62 12.03 -3.53 -10.77
C SER A 62 10.59 -3.96 -10.97
N LEU A 63 10.38 -5.24 -11.27
CA LEU A 63 9.06 -5.84 -11.29
C LEU A 63 8.76 -6.45 -9.92
N ASP A 64 7.98 -5.76 -9.11
CA ASP A 64 7.76 -6.17 -7.71
C ASP A 64 6.62 -7.20 -7.59
N GLY A 65 5.65 -7.16 -8.50
CA GLY A 65 4.55 -8.11 -8.48
C GLY A 65 3.55 -7.91 -9.61
N VAL A 66 2.73 -8.94 -9.80
CA VAL A 66 1.60 -8.92 -10.75
C VAL A 66 0.39 -9.49 -10.03
N VAL A 67 -0.72 -8.76 -10.06
CA VAL A 67 -2.03 -9.26 -9.62
C VAL A 67 -2.97 -9.28 -10.81
N GLN A 68 -3.46 -10.47 -11.12
CA GLN A 68 -4.44 -10.69 -12.17
C GLN A 68 -5.80 -10.99 -11.54
N ARG A 69 -6.82 -10.22 -11.91
CA ARG A 69 -8.19 -10.38 -11.42
C ARG A 69 -8.92 -11.36 -12.34
N SER A 70 -9.83 -12.15 -11.78
CA SER A 70 -10.69 -13.08 -12.54
C SER A 70 -11.45 -12.44 -13.72
N GLY A 71 -11.74 -11.13 -13.64
CA GLY A 71 -12.34 -10.36 -14.74
C GLY A 71 -11.36 -9.93 -15.84
N GLY A 72 -10.18 -10.53 -15.95
CA GLY A 72 -9.18 -10.27 -16.99
C GLY A 72 -8.27 -9.07 -16.74
N LYS A 73 -8.68 -8.13 -15.88
CA LYS A 73 -7.87 -6.95 -15.54
C LYS A 73 -6.64 -7.31 -14.71
N SER A 74 -5.52 -6.67 -14.96
CA SER A 74 -4.28 -6.84 -14.20
C SER A 74 -3.81 -5.54 -13.55
N THR A 75 -2.96 -5.67 -12.54
CA THR A 75 -2.21 -4.56 -11.94
C THR A 75 -0.79 -5.04 -11.71
N VAL A 76 0.18 -4.29 -12.22
CA VAL A 76 1.60 -4.61 -12.15
C VAL A 76 2.28 -3.60 -11.27
N TRP A 77 3.07 -4.04 -10.30
CA TRP A 77 3.85 -3.13 -9.47
C TRP A 77 5.26 -2.99 -10.05
N ILE A 78 5.61 -1.76 -10.38
CA ILE A 78 6.94 -1.39 -10.88
C ILE A 78 7.52 -0.35 -9.95
N ASN A 79 8.72 -0.59 -9.41
CA ASN A 79 9.37 0.27 -8.41
C ASN A 79 8.46 0.63 -7.22
N GLY A 80 7.58 -0.28 -6.80
CA GLY A 80 6.58 -0.07 -5.74
C GLY A 80 5.30 0.65 -6.17
N HIS A 81 5.23 1.15 -7.42
CA HIS A 81 4.07 1.88 -7.92
C HIS A 81 3.13 0.96 -8.70
N PRO A 82 1.80 0.99 -8.43
CA PRO A 82 0.83 0.23 -9.17
C PRO A 82 0.62 0.83 -10.57
N GLN A 83 0.76 -0.02 -11.59
CA GLN A 83 0.47 0.26 -12.99
C GLN A 83 -0.76 -0.54 -13.41
N HIS A 84 -1.79 0.17 -13.83
CA HIS A 84 -2.94 -0.43 -14.52
C HIS A 84 -2.74 -0.36 -16.04
N GLU A 85 -3.50 -1.16 -16.79
CA GLU A 85 -3.42 -1.27 -18.25
C GLU A 85 -3.58 0.06 -19.02
N ARG A 86 -4.24 1.06 -18.42
CA ARG A 86 -4.43 2.41 -19.01
C ARG A 86 -3.45 3.46 -18.48
N ASP A 87 -2.55 3.07 -17.59
CA ASP A 87 -1.66 4.00 -16.91
C ASP A 87 -0.39 4.31 -17.70
N ALA A 88 -0.09 3.53 -18.75
CA ALA A 88 1.07 3.73 -19.61
C ALA A 88 1.18 5.18 -20.14
N ALA A 89 0.06 5.79 -20.52
CA ALA A 89 0.03 7.19 -20.98
C ALA A 89 0.40 8.22 -19.89
N ARG A 90 0.29 7.85 -18.61
CA ARG A 90 0.60 8.71 -17.46
C ARG A 90 2.01 8.48 -16.94
N THR A 91 2.48 7.24 -16.94
CA THR A 91 3.77 6.86 -16.35
C THR A 91 4.87 6.67 -17.38
N GLY A 92 4.53 6.66 -18.68
CA GLY A 92 5.47 6.47 -19.78
C GLY A 92 5.98 5.03 -19.92
N VAL A 93 5.43 4.07 -19.16
CA VAL A 93 5.87 2.67 -19.18
C VAL A 93 4.73 1.78 -19.65
N GLU A 94 4.90 1.18 -20.81
CA GLU A 94 3.98 0.17 -21.32
C GLU A 94 4.33 -1.19 -20.72
N VAL A 95 3.30 -1.95 -20.34
CA VAL A 95 3.45 -3.21 -19.62
C VAL A 95 2.67 -4.28 -20.34
N HIS A 96 3.38 -5.26 -20.88
CA HIS A 96 2.80 -6.41 -21.54
C HIS A 96 2.95 -7.66 -20.67
N LEU A 97 1.82 -8.21 -20.24
CA LEU A 97 1.76 -9.49 -19.51
C LEU A 97 1.46 -10.61 -20.48
N SER A 98 2.20 -11.71 -20.38
CA SER A 98 1.88 -12.93 -21.12
C SER A 98 0.99 -13.84 -20.25
N PRO A 99 -0.21 -14.23 -20.69
CA PRO A 99 -1.06 -15.18 -19.95
C PRO A 99 -0.40 -16.53 -19.69
N LYS A 100 0.57 -16.91 -20.54
CA LYS A 100 1.32 -18.17 -20.41
C LYS A 100 2.39 -18.13 -19.31
N ASP A 101 2.83 -16.95 -18.91
CA ASP A 101 3.84 -16.75 -17.87
C ASP A 101 3.47 -15.55 -16.99
N PRO A 102 2.55 -15.74 -16.03
CA PRO A 102 2.06 -14.64 -15.18
C PRO A 102 3.13 -14.09 -14.23
N GLY A 103 4.27 -14.78 -14.10
CA GLY A 103 5.42 -14.33 -13.31
C GLY A 103 6.37 -13.43 -14.07
N ARG A 104 6.10 -13.14 -15.34
CA ARG A 104 6.90 -12.26 -16.18
C ARG A 104 6.09 -11.11 -16.78
N ALA A 105 6.74 -9.97 -16.91
CA ALA A 105 6.22 -8.82 -17.64
C ALA A 105 7.29 -8.29 -18.58
N GLU A 106 6.87 -7.90 -19.78
CA GLU A 106 7.67 -7.11 -20.69
C GLU A 106 7.37 -5.63 -20.43
N LEU A 107 8.40 -4.90 -20.04
CA LEU A 107 8.32 -3.49 -19.68
C LEU A 107 8.97 -2.67 -20.79
N ALA A 108 8.23 -1.75 -21.38
CA ALA A 108 8.70 -0.84 -22.42
C ALA A 108 8.57 0.62 -21.92
N PRO A 109 9.64 1.19 -21.36
CA PRO A 109 9.67 2.59 -20.95
C PRO A 109 9.89 3.50 -22.17
N GLY A 110 8.81 4.10 -22.68
CA GLY A 110 8.85 5.06 -23.77
C GLY A 110 9.52 4.53 -25.03
N GLU A 111 10.67 5.11 -25.40
CA GLU A 111 11.44 4.75 -26.59
C GLU A 111 12.59 3.76 -26.33
N GLU A 112 12.75 3.30 -25.08
CA GLU A 112 13.75 2.30 -24.74
C GLU A 112 13.34 0.90 -25.23
N THR A 113 14.33 0.02 -25.40
CA THR A 113 14.07 -1.36 -25.81
C THR A 113 13.22 -2.09 -24.77
N PRO A 114 12.11 -2.75 -25.18
CA PRO A 114 11.31 -3.58 -24.29
C PRO A 114 12.17 -4.62 -23.57
N THR A 115 12.03 -4.68 -22.25
CA THR A 115 12.80 -5.58 -21.41
C THR A 115 11.88 -6.51 -20.65
N GLN A 116 12.10 -7.81 -20.80
CA GLN A 116 11.39 -8.83 -20.04
C GLN A 116 12.02 -8.99 -18.64
N LEU A 117 11.23 -8.75 -17.60
CA LEU A 117 11.60 -8.99 -16.21
C LEU A 117 10.70 -10.06 -15.58
N LYS A 118 11.28 -10.84 -14.66
CA LYS A 118 10.52 -11.71 -13.77
C LYS A 118 10.15 -10.97 -12.49
N VAL A 119 9.05 -11.35 -11.85
CA VAL A 119 8.69 -10.85 -10.52
C VAL A 119 9.83 -11.10 -9.53
N GLY A 120 10.24 -10.04 -8.86
CA GLY A 120 11.39 -10.00 -7.95
C GLY A 120 12.68 -9.51 -8.61
N GLU A 121 12.77 -9.48 -9.94
CA GLU A 121 13.96 -8.95 -10.64
C GLU A 121 13.93 -7.44 -10.74
N ALA A 122 15.14 -6.87 -10.73
CA ALA A 122 15.42 -5.48 -11.04
C ALA A 122 16.48 -5.40 -12.13
N ILE A 123 16.41 -4.38 -12.97
CA ILE A 123 17.42 -4.07 -13.97
C ILE A 123 17.81 -2.60 -13.88
N ASN A 124 19.10 -2.31 -14.01
CA ASN A 124 19.58 -0.96 -14.24
C ASN A 124 19.43 -0.63 -15.74
N ARG A 125 18.61 0.36 -16.07
CA ARG A 125 18.36 0.83 -17.44
C ARG A 125 19.61 1.35 -18.15
N ALA A 126 20.54 1.96 -17.41
CA ALA A 126 21.75 2.53 -18.00
C ALA A 126 22.81 1.47 -18.33
N THR A 127 22.93 0.43 -17.50
CA THR A 127 23.99 -0.59 -17.65
C THR A 127 23.49 -1.93 -18.17
N GLY A 128 22.18 -2.18 -18.12
CA GLY A 128 21.57 -3.48 -18.40
C GLY A 128 21.80 -4.53 -17.30
N GLU A 129 22.44 -4.17 -16.19
CA GLU A 129 22.75 -5.09 -15.10
C GLU A 129 21.48 -5.56 -14.40
N ARG A 130 21.32 -6.88 -14.25
CA ARG A 130 20.15 -7.53 -13.63
C ARG A 130 20.46 -7.99 -12.21
N ASN A 131 19.46 -7.90 -11.33
CA ASN A 131 19.54 -8.36 -9.95
C ASN A 131 18.24 -9.10 -9.58
N ASP A 132 18.36 -10.32 -9.05
CA ASP A 132 17.23 -11.18 -8.65
C ASP A 132 16.82 -11.02 -7.17
N ARG A 133 17.48 -10.11 -6.44
CA ARG A 133 17.31 -9.83 -5.01
C ARG A 133 17.61 -11.01 -4.07
N LEU A 134 18.20 -12.09 -4.58
CA LEU A 134 18.60 -13.26 -3.77
C LEU A 134 20.08 -13.21 -3.37
N GLY A 135 20.87 -12.29 -3.93
CA GLY A 135 22.30 -12.16 -3.61
C GLY A 135 23.10 -13.42 -3.93
N GLY A 136 22.69 -14.18 -4.95
CA GLY A 136 23.29 -15.48 -5.31
C GLY A 136 22.69 -16.69 -4.58
N GLY A 137 21.70 -16.48 -3.70
CA GLY A 137 20.93 -17.56 -3.08
C GLY A 137 19.96 -18.23 -4.06
N VAL A 138 19.53 -19.46 -3.76
CA VAL A 138 18.56 -20.21 -4.58
C VAL A 138 17.44 -20.74 -3.70
N VAL A 139 16.19 -20.49 -4.11
CA VAL A 139 15.00 -21.10 -3.50
C VAL A 139 14.71 -22.42 -4.20
N LYS A 140 14.76 -23.53 -3.47
CA LYS A 140 14.37 -24.85 -3.97
C LYS A 140 13.06 -25.27 -3.32
N THR A 141 12.09 -25.69 -4.13
CA THR A 141 10.87 -26.32 -3.62
C THR A 141 11.12 -27.82 -3.43
N PRO A 142 10.64 -28.44 -2.33
CA PRO A 142 10.74 -29.88 -2.16
C PRO A 142 9.92 -30.58 -3.25
N SER A 143 10.48 -31.60 -3.88
CA SER A 143 9.76 -32.41 -4.87
C SER A 143 8.57 -33.09 -4.19
N ARG A 144 7.36 -32.81 -4.68
CA ARG A 144 6.14 -33.49 -4.21
C ARG A 144 6.27 -34.97 -4.60
N ARG A 145 6.40 -35.83 -3.58
CA ARG A 145 6.50 -37.29 -3.74
C ARG A 145 5.11 -37.88 -3.97
#